data_AF-A0A7V6BDI2-F1
#
_entry.id   AF-A0A7V6BDI2-F1
#
_cell.length_a   1.000
_cell.length_b   1.000
_cell.length_c   1.000
_cell.angle_alpha   90.00
_cell.angle_beta   90.00
_cell.angle_gamma   90.00
#
_symmetry.space_group_name_H-M   'P 1'
#
loop_
_entity.id
_entity.type
_entity.pdbx_description
1 polymer ?
#
loop_
_entity_poly.entity_id
_entity_poly.type
_entity_poly.pdbx_seq_one_letter_code
_entity_poly.pdbx_strand_id
1 'polypeptide(L)'
;MKSLFYVIWIFIVSGIFSFAGILDDLARLQDGRSMRVSSTMRAGANGEYDSKAPPRGDTDERSNFDNFRVDPGKTHTLLDVKGPGVITHIWITFLG
;
A
#
# COMPACT_ATOMS: atom_id res chain seq x y z
N MET A 1 -50.74 -26.07 12.55
CA MET A 1 -49.91 -25.28 13.50
C MET A 1 -48.45 -25.75 13.56
N LYS A 2 -48.13 -27.05 13.55
CA LYS A 2 -46.73 -27.53 13.61
C LYS A 2 -45.87 -27.16 12.38
N SER A 3 -46.44 -27.11 11.16
CA SER A 3 -45.66 -26.78 9.95
C SER A 3 -45.22 -25.32 9.86
N LEU A 4 -45.99 -24.38 10.45
CA LEU A 4 -45.62 -22.96 10.49
C LEU A 4 -44.39 -22.73 11.39
N PHE A 5 -44.27 -23.49 12.49
CA PHE A 5 -43.09 -23.48 13.35
C PHE A 5 -41.84 -24.01 12.64
N TYR A 6 -41.97 -25.07 11.82
CA TYR A 6 -40.84 -25.61 11.06
C TYR A 6 -40.35 -24.64 9.97
N VAL A 7 -41.27 -23.95 9.28
CA VAL A 7 -40.91 -22.97 8.26
C VAL A 7 -40.17 -21.77 8.87
N ILE A 8 -40.63 -21.27 10.02
CA ILE A 8 -39.96 -20.19 10.75
C ILE A 8 -38.56 -20.64 11.23
N TRP A 9 -38.42 -21.88 11.68
CA TRP A 9 -37.13 -22.44 12.09
C TRP A 9 -36.14 -22.60 10.93
N ILE A 10 -36.62 -23.02 9.75
CA ILE A 10 -35.78 -23.14 8.54
C ILE A 10 -35.21 -21.77 8.13
N PHE A 11 -35.99 -20.69 8.20
CA PHE A 11 -35.52 -19.34 7.90
C PHE A 11 -34.55 -18.76 8.95
N ILE A 12 -34.69 -19.15 10.23
CA ILE A 12 -33.77 -18.71 11.29
C ILE A 12 -32.42 -19.45 11.18
N VAL A 13 -32.42 -20.74 10.85
CA VAL A 13 -31.19 -21.53 10.69
C VAL A 13 -30.43 -21.17 9.41
N SER A 14 -31.12 -20.77 8.34
CA SER A 14 -30.47 -20.35 7.09
C SER A 14 -29.89 -18.92 7.14
N GLY A 15 -30.33 -18.07 8.07
CA GLY A 15 -29.86 -16.69 8.19
C GLY A 15 -28.50 -16.48 8.87
N ILE A 16 -27.87 -17.55 9.39
CA ILE A 16 -26.62 -17.47 10.17
C ILE A 16 -25.36 -17.71 9.31
N PHE A 17 -25.52 -18.09 8.04
CA PHE A 17 -24.39 -18.20 7.13
C PHE A 17 -24.06 -16.82 6.53
N SER A 18 -23.31 -16.02 7.29
CA SER A 18 -22.63 -14.85 6.73
C SER A 18 -21.74 -15.31 5.58
N PHE A 19 -21.98 -14.73 4.39
CA PHE A 19 -21.09 -14.88 3.24
C PHE A 19 -19.74 -14.25 3.62
N ALA A 20 -18.73 -15.07 3.91
CA ALA A 20 -17.35 -14.63 3.90
C ALA A 20 -17.01 -14.25 2.45
N GLY A 21 -17.22 -12.98 2.11
CA GLY A 21 -16.96 -12.44 0.78
C GLY A 21 -15.46 -12.20 0.55
N ILE A 22 -15.10 -11.86 -0.69
CA ILE A 22 -13.72 -11.51 -1.08
C ILE A 22 -13.10 -10.37 -0.24
N LEU A 23 -13.93 -9.57 0.43
CA LEU A 23 -13.51 -8.45 1.28
C LEU A 23 -13.54 -8.77 2.78
N ASP A 24 -13.93 -9.98 3.20
CA ASP A 24 -14.07 -10.33 4.62
C ASP A 24 -12.76 -10.14 5.39
N ASP A 25 -11.63 -10.49 4.75
CA ASP A 25 -10.31 -10.34 5.36
C ASP A 25 -9.83 -8.88 5.44
N LEU A 26 -10.42 -7.95 4.71
CA LEU A 26 -10.05 -6.52 4.77
C LEU A 26 -10.38 -5.90 6.13
N ALA A 27 -11.44 -6.38 6.78
CA ALA A 27 -11.85 -5.89 8.10
C ALA A 27 -11.04 -6.52 9.25
N ARG A 28 -10.24 -7.56 8.98
CA ARG A 28 -9.41 -8.22 9.98
C ARG A 28 -8.13 -7.43 10.21
N LEU A 29 -7.63 -7.46 11.45
CA LEU A 29 -6.30 -6.94 11.75
C LEU A 29 -5.26 -7.76 10.99
N GLN A 30 -4.35 -7.07 10.32
CA GLN A 30 -3.29 -7.69 9.53
C GLN A 30 -1.99 -7.70 10.35
N ASP A 31 -1.33 -8.86 10.40
CA ASP A 31 -0.01 -8.97 11.02
C ASP A 31 1.08 -8.32 10.15
N GLY A 32 2.12 -7.80 10.80
CA GLY A 32 3.29 -7.23 10.14
C GLY A 32 3.36 -5.71 10.21
N ARG A 33 4.12 -5.11 9.30
CA ARG A 33 4.33 -3.65 9.25
C ARG A 33 4.34 -3.15 7.81
N SER A 34 3.69 -2.03 7.57
CA SER A 34 3.81 -1.32 6.30
C SER A 34 5.19 -0.71 6.15
N MET A 35 5.80 -0.90 4.98
CA MET A 35 7.08 -0.29 4.61
C MET A 35 6.91 0.39 3.25
N ARG A 36 7.65 1.48 3.04
CA ARG A 36 7.65 2.23 1.79
C ARG A 36 9.03 2.85 1.56
N VAL A 37 9.50 2.75 0.32
CA VAL A 37 10.57 3.61 -0.22
C VAL A 37 9.93 4.43 -1.33
N SER A 38 10.29 5.71 -1.40
CA SER A 38 9.71 6.65 -2.32
C SER A 38 10.74 7.72 -2.64
N SER A 39 10.57 8.34 -3.80
CA SER A 39 11.37 9.43 -4.29
C SER A 39 11.10 10.78 -3.63
N THR A 40 10.24 10.87 -2.62
CA THR A 40 9.94 12.15 -1.97
C THR A 40 11.20 12.80 -1.39
N MET A 41 11.60 13.95 -1.94
CA MET A 41 12.70 14.75 -1.42
C MET A 41 12.29 15.45 -0.12
N ARG A 42 13.06 15.19 0.93
CA ARG A 42 12.95 15.84 2.24
C ARG A 42 14.27 16.53 2.50
N ALA A 43 14.28 17.86 2.36
CA ALA A 43 15.53 18.63 2.39
C ALA A 43 15.72 19.26 3.78
N GLY A 44 16.85 18.96 4.42
CA GLY A 44 17.28 19.61 5.66
C GLY A 44 17.70 21.07 5.45
N ALA A 45 18.14 21.73 6.51
CA ALA A 45 18.53 23.16 6.49
C ALA A 45 19.67 23.48 5.51
N ASN A 46 20.54 22.50 5.21
CA ASN A 46 21.64 22.61 4.25
C ASN A 46 21.23 22.21 2.82
N GLY A 47 19.97 21.82 2.59
CA GLY A 47 19.46 21.36 1.30
C GLY A 47 19.74 19.90 0.96
N GLU A 48 20.47 19.17 1.81
CA GLU A 48 20.73 17.73 1.68
C GLU A 48 19.52 16.91 2.15
N TYR A 49 19.50 15.63 1.79
CA TYR A 49 18.43 14.73 2.21
C TYR A 49 18.45 14.51 3.74
N ASP A 50 17.32 14.82 4.37
CA ASP A 50 17.05 14.50 5.77
C ASP A 50 15.69 13.82 5.89
N SER A 51 15.71 12.54 6.31
CA SER A 51 14.51 11.72 6.52
C SER A 51 13.47 12.36 7.47
N LYS A 52 13.89 13.27 8.35
CA LYS A 52 13.04 13.94 9.34
C LYS A 52 12.55 15.32 8.90
N ALA A 53 13.12 15.90 7.85
CA ALA A 53 12.68 17.19 7.31
C ALA A 53 11.28 17.10 6.67
N PRO A 54 10.54 18.21 6.48
CA PRO A 54 9.32 18.21 5.67
C PRO A 54 9.62 17.91 4.19
N PRO A 55 8.65 17.37 3.43
CA PRO A 55 8.80 17.19 1.98
C PRO A 55 8.79 18.55 1.26
N ARG A 56 9.48 18.65 0.12
CA ARG A 56 9.49 19.87 -0.71
C ARG A 56 8.13 20.24 -1.33
N GLY A 57 7.23 19.27 -1.47
CA GLY A 57 5.85 19.47 -1.94
C GLY A 57 5.69 19.46 -3.47
N ASP A 58 4.45 19.37 -3.94
CA ASP A 58 4.11 19.03 -5.34
C ASP A 58 4.47 20.12 -6.37
N THR A 59 4.63 21.37 -5.93
CA THR A 59 4.96 22.51 -6.82
C THR A 59 6.46 22.70 -7.04
N ASP A 60 7.30 21.92 -6.36
CA ASP A 60 8.75 21.98 -6.50
C ASP A 60 9.22 20.84 -7.40
N GLU A 61 9.87 21.17 -8.53
CA GLU A 61 10.44 20.17 -9.45
C GLU A 61 11.46 19.25 -8.77
N ARG A 62 12.14 19.74 -7.73
CA ARG A 62 13.11 18.98 -6.93
C ARG A 62 12.46 18.13 -5.83
N SER A 63 11.13 18.03 -5.81
CA SER A 63 10.39 17.15 -4.90
C SER A 63 10.56 15.68 -5.23
N ASN A 64 10.89 15.35 -6.48
CA ASN A 64 11.20 14.00 -6.92
C ASN A 64 12.73 13.75 -6.88
N PHE A 65 13.22 13.22 -5.76
CA PHE A 65 14.64 13.00 -5.47
C PHE A 65 15.31 11.99 -6.40
N ASP A 66 14.55 11.01 -6.89
CA ASP A 66 15.05 9.95 -7.78
C ASP A 66 14.75 10.23 -9.27
N ASN A 67 14.43 11.49 -9.61
CA ASN A 67 14.31 11.92 -11.00
C ASN A 67 15.69 12.06 -11.65
N PHE A 68 16.28 10.93 -12.05
CA PHE A 68 17.56 10.88 -12.76
C PHE A 68 17.41 10.31 -14.18
N ARG A 69 18.42 10.59 -15.02
CA ARG A 69 18.57 9.95 -16.33
C ARG A 69 19.42 8.70 -16.17
N VAL A 70 18.96 7.61 -16.78
CA VAL A 70 19.73 6.35 -16.89
C VAL A 70 20.26 6.26 -18.32
N ASP A 71 21.57 6.23 -18.48
CA ASP A 71 22.18 6.09 -19.80
C ASP A 71 21.82 4.73 -20.45
N PRO A 72 21.81 4.64 -21.80
CA PRO A 72 21.56 3.38 -22.48
C PRO A 72 22.46 2.23 -21.98
N GLY A 73 21.84 1.10 -21.65
CA GLY A 73 22.54 -0.09 -21.14
C GLY A 73 22.99 0.00 -19.68
N LYS A 74 22.65 1.08 -18.96
CA LYS A 74 22.90 1.19 -17.51
C LYS A 74 21.69 0.75 -16.69
N THR A 75 21.94 0.51 -15.42
CA THR A 75 20.93 0.11 -14.43
C THR A 75 21.04 1.03 -13.22
N HIS A 76 19.90 1.43 -12.68
CA HIS A 76 19.81 2.13 -11.41
C HIS A 76 18.94 1.35 -10.44
N THR A 77 19.39 1.23 -9.20
CA THR A 77 18.67 0.52 -8.14
C THR A 77 17.73 1.48 -7.42
N LEU A 78 16.42 1.29 -7.55
CA LEU A 78 15.40 2.09 -6.85
C LEU A 78 15.11 1.60 -5.42
N LEU A 79 15.34 0.31 -5.16
CA LEU A 79 15.08 -0.32 -3.87
C LEU A 79 16.07 -1.48 -3.65
N ASP A 80 16.85 -1.42 -2.57
CA ASP A 80 17.63 -2.55 -2.06
C ASP A 80 17.35 -2.71 -0.56
N VAL A 81 16.56 -3.73 -0.22
CA VAL A 81 16.15 -4.04 1.16
C VAL A 81 16.32 -5.54 1.43
N LYS A 82 16.56 -5.89 2.70
CA LYS A 82 16.74 -7.28 3.16
C LYS A 82 15.68 -7.65 4.19
N GLY A 83 15.48 -8.96 4.36
CA GLY A 83 14.52 -9.54 5.30
C GLY A 83 13.20 -9.96 4.65
N PRO A 84 12.29 -10.58 5.41
CA PRO A 84 11.01 -11.04 4.91
C PRO A 84 10.08 -9.87 4.58
N GLY A 85 9.34 -9.98 3.47
CA GLY A 85 8.34 -9.00 3.06
C GLY A 85 7.71 -9.34 1.72
N VAL A 86 6.61 -8.65 1.41
CA VAL A 86 5.91 -8.76 0.12
C VAL A 86 5.71 -7.35 -0.42
N ILE A 87 6.19 -7.09 -1.64
CA ILE A 87 5.87 -5.85 -2.35
C ILE A 87 4.45 -5.99 -2.90
N THR A 88 3.53 -5.18 -2.39
CA THR A 88 2.11 -5.22 -2.77
C THR A 88 1.73 -4.14 -3.78
N HIS A 89 2.56 -3.10 -3.93
CA HIS A 89 2.30 -2.00 -4.85
C HIS A 89 3.60 -1.33 -5.31
N ILE A 90 3.69 -1.03 -6.61
CA ILE A 90 4.77 -0.26 -7.24
C ILE A 90 4.13 0.78 -8.14
N TRP A 91 4.60 2.02 -8.04
CA TRP A 91 4.23 3.12 -8.94
C TRP A 91 5.50 3.81 -9.43
N ILE A 92 5.59 4.02 -10.75
CA ILE A 92 6.72 4.67 -11.44
C ILE A 92 6.13 5.51 -12.58
N THR A 93 6.69 6.69 -12.82
CA THR A 93 6.41 7.50 -14.01
C THR A 93 7.72 7.78 -14.74
N PHE A 94 7.65 7.95 -16.06
CA PHE A 94 8.80 8.31 -16.89
C PHE A 94 8.58 9.68 -17.51
N LEU A 95 9.61 10.52 -17.51
CA LEU A 95 9.62 11.73 -18.34
C LEU A 95 9.91 11.31 -19.78
N GLY A 96 9.05 11.73 -20.71
CA GLY A 96 9.19 11.49 -22.15
C GLY A 96 10.22 12.39 -22.82
#